data_AF-A0AAN9A765-F1
#
_entry.id   AF-A0AAN9A765-F1
#
_cell.length_a   1.000
_cell.length_b   1.000
_cell.length_c   1.000
_cell.angle_alpha   90.00
_cell.angle_beta   90.00
_cell.angle_gamma   90.00
#
_symmetry.space_group_name_H-M   'P 1'
#
loop_
_entity.id
_entity.type
_entity.pdbx_description
1 polymer ?
#
loop_
_entity_poly.entity_id
_entity_poly.type
_entity_poly.pdbx_seq_one_letter_code
_entity_poly.pdbx_strand_id
1 'polypeptide(L)'
;MKTILVLLAALTFAVGQDFECHCGLFVTIGLSTLEVYRLLPFNTQSCEELIECSLICFREWDIVNSNGGMDYIPPGGSATVEEQSCFNLNSVHLIPDCDPTPVYNYYRMCEYPWTWDGGQMDKDLCCANGLPC
;
A
#
# COMPACT_ATOMS: atom_id res chain seq x y z
N MET A 1 -48.07 -41.19 -9.74
CA MET A 1 -46.65 -40.84 -9.97
C MET A 1 -46.55 -39.32 -10.05
N LYS A 2 -46.00 -38.67 -9.02
CA LYS A 2 -45.84 -37.21 -8.96
C LYS A 2 -44.34 -36.92 -8.95
N THR A 3 -43.82 -36.51 -10.10
CA THR A 3 -42.41 -36.13 -10.27
C THR A 3 -42.24 -34.69 -9.77
N ILE A 4 -41.50 -34.51 -8.68
CA ILE A 4 -41.12 -33.19 -8.18
C ILE A 4 -39.78 -32.83 -8.85
N LEU A 5 -39.83 -31.87 -9.77
CA LEU A 5 -38.65 -31.22 -10.35
C LEU A 5 -38.16 -30.15 -9.36
N VAL A 6 -37.01 -30.39 -8.74
CA VAL A 6 -36.29 -29.38 -7.96
C VAL A 6 -35.34 -28.66 -8.92
N LEU A 7 -35.70 -27.45 -9.35
CA LEU A 7 -34.77 -26.54 -10.02
C LEU A 7 -33.82 -25.95 -8.98
N LEU A 8 -32.57 -26.41 -8.99
CA LEU A 8 -31.46 -25.76 -8.29
C LEU A 8 -31.07 -24.51 -9.09
N ALA A 9 -31.52 -23.35 -8.66
CA ALA A 9 -31.01 -22.08 -9.17
C ALA A 9 -29.60 -21.88 -8.62
N ALA A 10 -28.59 -22.03 -9.48
CA ALA A 10 -27.22 -21.64 -9.17
C ALA A 10 -27.16 -20.11 -9.09
N LEU A 11 -27.18 -19.58 -7.86
CA LEU A 11 -26.78 -18.21 -7.59
C LEU A 11 -25.27 -18.13 -7.81
N THR A 12 -24.84 -17.80 -9.03
CA THR A 12 -23.47 -17.36 -9.26
C THR A 12 -23.33 -16.00 -8.61
N PHE A 13 -22.65 -15.95 -7.46
CA PHE A 13 -22.12 -14.70 -6.94
C PHE A 13 -21.12 -14.20 -7.97
N ALA A 14 -21.53 -13.22 -8.78
CA ALA A 14 -20.57 -12.36 -9.46
C ALA A 14 -19.88 -11.57 -8.34
N VAL A 15 -18.77 -12.10 -7.83
CA VAL A 15 -17.85 -11.31 -7.01
C VAL A 15 -17.41 -10.19 -7.93
N GLY A 16 -17.84 -8.96 -7.65
CA GLY A 16 -17.29 -7.79 -8.33
C GLY A 16 -15.79 -7.88 -8.16
N GLN A 17 -15.05 -8.01 -9.26
CA GLN A 17 -13.60 -7.95 -9.16
C GLN A 17 -13.27 -6.49 -8.91
N ASP A 18 -12.93 -6.18 -7.67
CA ASP A 18 -12.39 -4.87 -7.33
C ASP A 18 -10.99 -4.79 -7.96
N PHE A 19 -10.89 -4.06 -9.07
CA PHE A 19 -9.64 -3.86 -9.78
C PHE A 19 -8.85 -2.75 -9.09
N GLU A 20 -8.22 -3.09 -7.97
CA GLU A 20 -7.51 -2.11 -7.14
C GLU A 20 -6.01 -2.07 -7.46
N CYS A 21 -5.49 -0.86 -7.64
CA CYS A 21 -4.08 -0.56 -7.60
C CYS A 21 -3.72 -0.01 -6.22
N HIS A 22 -2.67 -0.55 -5.61
CA HIS A 22 -2.14 -0.09 -4.34
C HIS A 22 -0.73 0.46 -4.51
N CYS A 23 -0.45 1.54 -3.79
CA CYS A 23 0.87 2.15 -3.71
C CYS A 23 1.34 2.07 -2.26
N GLY A 24 2.51 1.49 -2.03
CA GLY A 24 3.05 1.25 -0.69
C GLY A 24 4.49 1.72 -0.55
N LEU A 25 4.85 2.08 0.67
CA LEU A 25 6.21 2.36 1.10
C LEU A 25 6.75 1.18 1.89
N PHE A 26 7.99 0.81 1.61
CA PHE A 26 8.64 -0.34 2.21
C PHE A 26 10.03 0.00 2.71
N VAL A 27 10.40 -0.60 3.83
CA VAL A 27 11.77 -0.56 4.39
C VAL A 27 12.34 -1.96 4.47
N THR A 28 13.67 -2.07 4.39
CA THR A 28 14.37 -3.33 4.63
C THR A 28 15.06 -3.29 5.98
N ILE A 29 14.61 -4.12 6.92
CA ILE A 29 15.19 -4.27 8.25
C ILE A 29 15.67 -5.71 8.40
N GLY A 30 16.98 -5.89 8.56
CA GLY A 30 17.61 -7.22 8.56
C GLY A 30 17.42 -7.91 7.21
N LEU A 31 16.69 -9.04 7.20
CA LEU A 31 16.39 -9.83 5.99
C LEU A 31 14.96 -9.66 5.48
N SER A 32 14.19 -8.75 6.10
CA SER A 32 12.77 -8.57 5.83
C SER A 32 12.51 -7.24 5.16
N THR A 33 11.69 -7.25 4.10
CA THR A 33 11.12 -6.05 3.49
C THR A 33 9.70 -5.89 3.99
N LEU A 34 9.44 -4.77 4.68
CA LEU A 34 8.23 -4.54 5.46
C LEU A 34 7.48 -3.33 4.88
N GLU A 35 6.19 -3.51 4.63
CA GLU A 35 5.31 -2.40 4.29
C GLU A 35 5.10 -1.52 5.53
N VAL A 36 5.43 -0.24 5.42
CA VAL A 36 5.29 0.73 6.51
C VAL A 36 4.16 1.71 6.26
N TYR A 37 3.80 1.96 5.01
CA TYR A 37 2.73 2.90 4.69
C TYR A 37 2.07 2.55 3.36
N ARG A 38 0.78 2.84 3.22
CA ARG A 38 0.01 2.58 2.00
C ARG A 38 -0.94 3.73 1.73
N LEU A 39 -1.00 4.17 0.48
CA LEU A 39 -2.06 5.08 0.02
C LEU A 39 -3.40 4.35 -0.07
N LEU A 40 -4.48 5.13 -0.14
CA LEU A 40 -5.79 4.57 -0.50
C LEU A 40 -5.71 3.88 -1.88
N PRO A 41 -6.42 2.76 -2.08
CA PRO A 41 -6.42 2.08 -3.36
C PRO A 41 -7.03 2.94 -4.46
N PHE A 42 -6.51 2.79 -5.67
CA PHE A 42 -7.01 3.42 -6.88
C PHE A 42 -7.76 2.38 -7.71
N ASN A 43 -8.96 2.72 -8.15
CA ASN A 43 -9.74 1.85 -9.04
C ASN A 43 -9.17 1.91 -10.46
N THR A 44 -9.07 0.74 -11.07
CA THR A 44 -8.62 0.52 -12.44
C THR A 44 -9.71 -0.22 -13.23
N GLN A 45 -9.50 -0.46 -14.53
CA GLN A 45 -10.50 -1.15 -15.35
C GLN A 45 -10.28 -2.66 -15.42
N SER A 46 -9.05 -3.13 -15.19
CA SER A 46 -8.70 -4.56 -15.17
C SER A 46 -7.36 -4.81 -14.50
N CYS A 47 -7.12 -6.03 -14.00
CA CYS A 47 -5.83 -6.42 -13.40
C CYS A 47 -4.64 -6.46 -14.39
N GLU A 48 -4.86 -6.24 -15.68
CA GLU A 48 -3.78 -6.22 -16.70
C GLU A 48 -3.10 -4.84 -16.82
N GLU A 49 -3.66 -3.81 -16.19
CA GLU A 49 -3.21 -2.41 -16.26
C GLU A 49 -2.00 -2.13 -15.34
N LEU A 50 -1.01 -3.02 -15.31
CA LEU A 50 0.18 -2.91 -14.47
C LEU A 50 0.97 -1.61 -14.69
N ILE A 51 1.11 -1.19 -15.96
CA ILE A 51 1.82 0.05 -16.31
C ILE A 51 1.07 1.27 -15.79
N GLU A 52 -0.26 1.27 -15.91
CA GLU A 52 -1.08 2.37 -15.40
C GLU A 52 -0.99 2.45 -13.88
N CYS A 53 -1.07 1.31 -13.18
CA CYS A 53 -0.90 1.26 -11.73
C CYS A 53 0.47 1.80 -11.29
N SER A 54 1.55 1.39 -11.97
CA SER A 54 2.90 1.90 -11.69
C SER A 54 3.01 3.42 -11.92
N LEU A 55 2.44 3.94 -13.02
CA LEU A 55 2.46 5.38 -13.33
C LEU A 55 1.64 6.21 -12.34
N ILE A 56 0.51 5.68 -11.87
CA ILE A 56 -0.30 6.30 -10.82
C ILE A 56 0.53 6.37 -9.54
N CYS A 57 1.09 5.24 -9.07
CA CYS A 57 1.90 5.24 -7.86
C CYS A 57 3.10 6.17 -7.93
N PHE A 58 3.82 6.18 -9.06
CA PHE A 58 4.94 7.10 -9.26
C PHE A 58 4.50 8.56 -9.11
N ARG A 59 3.38 8.95 -9.73
CA ARG A 59 2.84 10.31 -9.64
C ARG A 59 2.42 10.68 -8.22
N GLU A 60 1.74 9.78 -7.52
CA GLU A 60 1.26 10.07 -6.17
C GLU A 60 2.44 10.21 -5.20
N TRP A 61 3.47 9.38 -5.32
CA TRP A 61 4.70 9.54 -4.53
C TRP A 61 5.47 10.81 -4.89
N ASP A 62 5.51 11.21 -6.17
CA ASP A 62 6.09 12.50 -6.58
C ASP A 62 5.35 13.70 -5.96
N ILE A 63 4.02 13.63 -5.87
CA ILE A 63 3.21 14.63 -5.16
C ILE A 63 3.57 14.64 -3.67
N VAL A 64 3.64 13.49 -3.02
CA VAL A 64 4.00 13.39 -1.60
C VAL A 64 5.39 14.00 -1.37
N ASN A 65 6.41 13.58 -2.14
CA ASN A 65 7.79 14.11 -2.04
C ASN A 65 7.82 15.63 -2.27
N SER A 66 7.15 16.12 -3.31
CA SER A 66 7.09 17.55 -3.62
C SER A 66 6.39 18.39 -2.54
N ASN A 67 5.62 17.77 -1.64
CA ASN A 67 4.89 18.43 -0.57
C ASN A 67 5.45 18.12 0.84
N GLY A 68 6.71 17.70 0.93
CA GLY A 68 7.40 17.46 2.21
C GLY A 68 7.71 16.00 2.50
N GLY A 69 7.38 15.08 1.59
CA GLY A 69 7.76 13.67 1.66
C GLY A 69 7.25 13.01 2.94
N MET A 70 8.17 12.58 3.78
CA MET A 70 7.86 11.97 5.08
C MET A 70 7.13 12.91 6.04
N ASP A 71 7.36 14.23 5.94
CA ASP A 71 6.70 15.23 6.77
C ASP A 71 5.33 15.65 6.20
N TYR A 72 4.94 15.13 5.03
CA TYR A 72 3.66 15.42 4.39
C TYR A 72 2.50 14.82 5.19
N ILE A 73 1.42 15.60 5.35
CA ILE A 73 0.14 15.11 5.90
C ILE A 73 -0.82 14.89 4.72
N PRO A 74 -1.19 13.62 4.42
CA PRO A 74 -2.12 13.32 3.34
C PRO A 74 -3.48 14.01 3.51
N PRO A 75 -4.20 14.30 2.41
CA PRO A 75 -5.51 14.94 2.49
C PRO A 75 -6.49 14.12 3.34
N GLY A 76 -7.09 14.74 4.35
CA GLY A 76 -7.99 14.05 5.28
C GLY A 76 -7.29 13.24 6.38
N GLY A 77 -5.95 13.19 6.38
CA GLY A 77 -5.14 12.62 7.45
C GLY A 77 -4.94 13.57 8.62
N SER A 78 -4.54 13.02 9.76
CA SER A 78 -4.20 13.78 10.98
C SER A 78 -2.74 13.61 11.40
N ALA A 79 -1.95 12.86 10.62
CA ALA A 79 -0.59 12.46 10.93
C ALA A 79 0.24 12.46 9.65
N THR A 80 1.55 12.69 9.77
CA THR A 80 2.47 12.67 8.64
C THR A 80 2.63 11.26 8.07
N VAL A 81 3.23 11.14 6.88
CA VAL A 81 3.63 9.85 6.31
C VAL A 81 4.61 9.13 7.25
N GLU A 82 5.54 9.85 7.90
CA GLU A 82 6.48 9.28 8.86
C GLU A 82 5.80 8.78 10.13
N GLU A 83 4.91 9.57 10.73
CA GLU A 83 4.17 9.18 11.93
C GLU A 83 3.35 7.91 11.69
N GLN A 84 2.67 7.83 10.54
CA GLN A 84 1.92 6.63 10.15
C GLN A 84 2.84 5.45 9.86
N SER A 85 4.00 5.69 9.25
CA SER A 85 5.01 4.66 8.99
C SER A 85 5.56 4.05 10.28
N CYS A 86 5.94 4.88 11.25
CA CYS A 86 6.42 4.42 12.56
C CYS A 86 5.32 3.74 13.37
N PHE A 87 4.08 4.24 13.31
CA PHE A 87 2.94 3.58 13.94
C PHE A 87 2.71 2.19 13.36
N ASN A 88 2.75 2.02 12.04
CA ASN A 88 2.56 0.72 11.38
C ASN A 88 3.71 -0.22 11.68
N LEU A 89 4.95 0.26 11.66
CA LEU A 89 6.13 -0.54 11.98
C LEU A 89 6.05 -1.10 13.42
N ASN A 90 5.60 -0.28 14.38
CA ASN A 90 5.41 -0.71 15.76
C ASN A 90 4.19 -1.62 15.93
N SER A 91 3.02 -1.24 15.40
CA SER A 91 1.76 -1.93 15.67
C SER A 91 1.55 -3.21 14.85
N VAL A 92 2.04 -3.25 13.61
CA VAL A 92 1.87 -4.39 12.68
C VAL A 92 3.08 -5.33 12.75
N HIS A 93 4.29 -4.77 12.76
CA HIS A 93 5.53 -5.56 12.69
C HIS A 93 6.23 -5.73 14.05
N LEU A 94 5.71 -5.11 15.12
CA LEU A 94 6.28 -5.17 16.48
C LEU A 94 7.73 -4.65 16.57
N ILE A 95 8.05 -3.66 15.72
CA ILE A 95 9.37 -3.02 15.66
C ILE A 95 9.17 -1.55 16.07
N PRO A 96 9.38 -1.21 17.35
CA PRO A 96 9.17 0.16 17.84
C PRO A 96 10.29 1.12 17.40
N ASP A 97 11.48 0.60 17.13
CA ASP A 97 12.66 1.39 16.83
C ASP A 97 13.28 0.96 15.49
N CYS A 98 13.66 1.94 14.68
CA CYS A 98 14.52 1.73 13.53
C CYS A 98 15.49 2.89 13.36
N ASP A 99 16.75 2.56 13.12
CA ASP A 99 17.75 3.54 12.65
C ASP A 99 17.30 4.13 11.30
N PRO A 100 17.78 5.33 10.91
CA PRO A 100 17.49 5.91 9.60
C PRO A 100 17.67 4.88 8.48
N THR A 101 16.56 4.52 7.84
CA THR A 101 16.49 3.45 6.84
C THR A 101 15.85 3.99 5.55
N PRO A 102 16.45 3.74 4.37
CA PRO A 102 15.86 4.12 3.09
C PRO A 102 14.46 3.51 2.89
N VAL A 103 13.55 4.31 2.34
CA VAL A 103 12.16 3.91 2.10
C VAL A 103 11.87 3.87 0.61
N TYR A 104 11.49 2.69 0.13
CA TYR A 104 11.30 2.40 -1.29
C TYR A 104 9.82 2.33 -1.65
N ASN A 105 9.52 2.77 -2.87
CA ASN A 105 8.17 2.85 -3.38
C ASN A 105 7.82 1.56 -4.13
N TYR A 106 6.66 0.98 -3.82
CA TYR A 106 6.17 -0.23 -4.46
C TYR A 106 4.74 0.00 -4.94
N TYR A 107 4.36 -0.76 -5.96
CA TYR A 107 2.99 -0.86 -6.43
C TYR A 107 2.53 -2.31 -6.44
N ARG A 108 1.22 -2.50 -6.30
CA ARG A 108 0.56 -3.80 -6.40
C ARG A 108 -0.74 -3.65 -7.15
N MET A 109 -0.92 -4.47 -8.17
CA MET A 109 -2.16 -4.54 -8.91
C MET A 109 -2.96 -5.76 -8.48
N CYS A 110 -4.21 -5.57 -8.07
CA CYS A 110 -5.07 -6.62 -7.53
C CYS A 110 -4.31 -7.46 -6.47
N GLU A 111 -4.31 -8.79 -6.63
CA GLU A 111 -3.63 -9.75 -5.75
C GLU A 111 -2.24 -10.17 -6.27
N TYR A 112 -1.66 -9.45 -7.23
CA TYR A 112 -0.30 -9.73 -7.68
C TYR A 112 0.73 -9.39 -6.58
N PRO A 113 1.98 -9.90 -6.68
CA PRO A 113 3.04 -9.49 -5.76
C PRO A 113 3.35 -7.98 -5.88
N TRP A 114 3.77 -7.39 -4.76
CA TRP A 114 4.35 -6.06 -4.75
C TRP A 114 5.57 -5.99 -5.68
N THR A 115 5.61 -4.94 -6.50
CA THR A 115 6.72 -4.68 -7.43
C THR A 115 7.33 -3.32 -7.09
N TRP A 116 8.66 -3.28 -6.99
CA TRP A 116 9.39 -2.03 -6.79
C TRP A 116 9.25 -1.16 -8.05
N ASP A 117 8.83 0.09 -7.90
CA ASP A 117 8.66 1.01 -9.04
C ASP A 117 9.96 1.72 -9.46
N GLY A 118 11.06 1.50 -8.73
CA GLY A 118 12.34 2.20 -8.95
C GLY A 118 12.49 3.49 -8.13
N GLY A 119 11.44 3.91 -7.42
CA GLY A 119 11.38 5.10 -6.59
C GLY A 119 11.80 4.89 -5.15
N GLN A 120 12.11 6.00 -4.50
CA GLN A 120 12.48 6.11 -3.10
C GLN A 120 11.93 7.43 -2.55
N MET A 121 11.63 7.49 -1.25
CA MET A 121 11.39 8.74 -0.54
C MET A 121 12.70 9.52 -0.37
N ASP A 122 12.59 10.86 -0.36
CA ASP A 122 13.77 11.75 -0.22
C ASP A 122 14.39 11.74 1.19
N LYS A 123 13.60 11.35 2.20
CA LYS A 123 14.01 11.23 3.60
C LYS A 123 13.91 9.77 4.04
N ASP A 124 14.93 9.30 4.74
CA ASP A 124 14.94 7.99 5.40
C ASP A 124 13.90 7.95 6.54
N LEU A 125 13.31 6.79 6.79
CA LEU A 125 12.45 6.57 7.95
C LEU A 125 13.32 6.35 9.19
N CYS A 126 13.04 7.08 10.26
CA CYS A 126 13.61 6.83 11.58
C CYS A 126 12.49 6.77 12.61
N CYS A 127 12.50 5.75 13.46
CA CYS A 127 11.49 5.57 14.49
C CYS A 127 12.11 5.33 15.86
N ALA A 128 11.52 5.95 16.88
CA ALA A 128 11.83 5.74 18.29
C ALA A 128 10.53 5.54 19.08
N ASN A 129 10.36 4.38 19.71
CA ASN A 129 9.15 3.99 20.44
C ASN A 129 7.85 4.12 19.61
N GLY A 130 7.91 3.83 18.30
CA GLY A 130 6.78 3.93 17.38
C GLY A 130 6.40 5.36 16.97
N LEU A 131 7.26 6.33 17.24
CA LEU A 131 7.13 7.73 16.82
C LEU A 131 8.31 8.11 15.92
N PRO A 132 8.20 9.15 15.09
CA PRO A 132 9.34 9.68 14.34
C PRO A 132 10.51 10.09 15.25
N CYS A 133 11.72 9.98 14.72
CA CYS A 133 12.88 10.72 15.21
C CYS A 133 12.81 12.20 14.75
#